data_AF-A0A7U5XUR3-F1
#
_entry.id   AF-A0A7U5XUR3-F1
#
_cell.length_a   1.000
_cell.length_b   1.000
_cell.length_c   1.000
_cell.angle_alpha   90.00
_cell.angle_beta   90.00
_cell.angle_gamma   90.00
#
_symmetry.space_group_name_H-M   'P 1'
#
loop_
_entity.id
_entity.type
_entity.pdbx_description
1 polymer ?
#
loop_
_entity_poly.entity_id
_entity_poly.type
_entity_poly.pdbx_seq_one_letter_code
_entity_poly.pdbx_strand_id
1 'polypeptide(L)'
;MTDAADDFDALFEEVSAQRASAPAPAAAPAPAPTAAAEDDLESLFDEIAAKGPAQAAPAAAAVAPAAPAPAAPAAASAEAGDGQANDGTMFERLGGIVRLLHDSLRELGYDKALTEASSQIMDAQDRLEYVATLTEQAANKVLNTLDDGMPAQDVLSKKSKEMEDRWAALFEGKLSIEEFKVLAGDSRAFAQAVSEATEAEKARLLEIMMAQDFQDITGQLIKKVVTITKTVEQELAQLLKDNAPADKRERLAQKEVEKVELMSGPSAPTVALSQDSVDDLLADLGF
;
A
#
# COMPACT_ATOMS: atom_id res chain seq x y z
N MET A 1 -16.31 22.18 30.63
CA MET A 1 -15.94 21.11 29.68
C MET A 1 -15.97 21.72 28.29
N THR A 2 -14.88 22.37 27.89
CA THR A 2 -14.54 22.85 26.53
C THR A 2 -13.24 23.63 26.72
N ASP A 3 -12.09 22.96 26.60
CA ASP A 3 -10.75 23.60 26.49
C ASP A 3 -9.69 22.48 26.36
N ALA A 4 -9.75 21.76 25.25
CA ALA A 4 -8.73 20.75 24.93
C ALA A 4 -8.59 20.63 23.41
N ALA A 5 -9.69 20.71 22.68
CA ALA A 5 -9.67 20.77 21.22
C ALA A 5 -9.06 22.09 20.71
N ASP A 6 -9.41 23.22 21.33
CA ASP A 6 -8.90 24.54 20.93
C ASP A 6 -7.39 24.70 21.21
N ASP A 7 -6.86 24.06 22.27
CA ASP A 7 -5.43 24.04 22.59
C ASP A 7 -4.62 23.19 21.59
N PHE A 8 -5.21 22.12 21.03
CA PHE A 8 -4.54 21.29 20.02
C PHE A 8 -4.48 21.98 18.66
N ASP A 9 -5.53 22.69 18.26
CA ASP A 9 -5.52 23.49 17.03
C ASP A 9 -4.53 24.67 17.13
N ALA A 10 -4.43 25.31 18.30
CA ALA A 10 -3.44 26.36 18.55
C ALA A 10 -1.99 25.86 18.43
N LEU A 11 -1.70 24.66 18.97
CA LEU A 11 -0.38 24.04 18.85
C LEU A 11 -0.05 23.65 17.40
N PHE A 12 -1.05 23.21 16.63
CA PHE A 12 -0.85 22.86 15.22
C PHE A 12 -0.57 24.11 14.37
N GLU A 13 -1.25 25.22 14.64
CA GLU A 13 -1.02 26.50 13.97
C GLU A 13 0.36 27.09 14.33
N GLU A 14 0.81 26.94 15.58
CA GLU A 14 2.14 27.38 16.04
C GLU A 14 3.28 26.59 15.37
N VAL A 15 3.16 25.27 15.24
CA VAL A 15 4.14 24.42 14.53
C VAL A 15 4.17 24.74 13.04
N SER A 16 3.02 25.08 12.46
CA SER A 16 2.90 25.49 11.05
C SER A 16 3.59 26.83 10.80
N ALA A 17 3.42 27.80 11.72
CA ALA A 17 4.06 29.10 11.66
C ALA A 17 5.58 29.03 11.85
N GLN A 18 6.08 28.12 12.70
CA GLN A 18 7.52 27.89 12.88
C GLN A 18 8.21 27.33 11.63
N ARG A 19 7.52 26.49 10.84
CA ARG A 19 8.05 26.02 9.54
C ARG A 19 8.15 27.12 8.49
N ALA A 20 7.29 28.14 8.55
CA ALA A 20 7.30 29.25 7.59
C ALA A 20 8.39 30.30 7.88
N SER A 21 8.95 30.33 9.11
CA SER A 21 9.93 31.33 9.55
C SER A 21 11.39 30.85 9.52
N ALA A 22 11.64 29.59 9.18
CA ALA A 22 13.00 29.06 9.05
C ALA A 22 13.65 29.55 7.73
N PRO A 23 14.82 30.21 7.76
CA PRO A 23 15.52 30.61 6.54
C PRO A 23 15.98 29.36 5.77
N ALA A 24 15.66 29.31 4.47
CA ALA A 24 16.01 28.21 3.59
C ALA A 24 17.54 27.97 3.58
N PRO A 25 18.03 26.73 3.79
CA PRO A 25 19.43 26.41 3.55
C PRO A 25 19.72 26.56 2.05
N ALA A 26 20.87 27.17 1.74
CA ALA A 26 21.31 27.42 0.37
C ALA A 26 21.30 26.12 -0.47
N ALA A 27 20.71 26.20 -1.66
CA ALA A 27 20.61 25.10 -2.61
C ALA A 27 22.01 24.58 -2.99
N ALA A 28 22.34 23.37 -2.54
CA ALA A 28 23.42 22.58 -3.11
C ALA A 28 23.01 22.09 -4.51
N PRO A 29 23.95 22.00 -5.48
CA PRO A 29 23.62 21.57 -6.83
C PRO A 29 23.09 20.13 -6.82
N ALA A 30 21.95 19.92 -7.48
CA ALA A 30 21.34 18.60 -7.64
C ALA A 30 22.30 17.65 -8.38
N PRO A 31 22.50 16.40 -7.90
CA PRO A 31 23.19 15.39 -8.69
C PRO A 31 22.29 14.99 -9.87
N ALA A 32 22.90 14.79 -11.03
CA ALA A 32 22.22 14.40 -12.27
C ALA A 32 21.46 13.06 -12.10
N PRO A 33 20.32 12.87 -12.77
CA PRO A 33 19.57 11.61 -12.71
C PRO A 33 20.45 10.51 -13.30
N THR A 34 20.84 9.56 -12.46
CA THR A 34 21.71 8.45 -12.85
C THR A 34 20.81 7.32 -13.32
N ALA A 35 20.77 7.08 -14.64
CA ALA A 35 20.08 5.94 -15.26
C ALA A 35 20.53 4.56 -14.72
N ALA A 36 21.60 4.52 -13.93
CA ALA A 36 22.13 3.32 -13.29
C ALA A 36 21.30 2.82 -12.09
N ALA A 37 20.46 3.67 -11.45
CA ALA A 37 19.67 3.25 -10.29
C ALA A 37 18.38 2.51 -10.67
N GLU A 38 17.85 2.75 -11.88
CA GLU A 38 16.66 2.05 -12.38
C GLU A 38 17.02 0.61 -12.82
N ASP A 39 18.17 0.43 -13.48
CA ASP A 39 18.71 -0.87 -13.89
C ASP A 39 19.08 -1.78 -12.69
N ASP A 40 19.54 -1.18 -11.58
CA ASP A 40 19.91 -1.90 -10.35
C ASP A 40 18.66 -2.45 -9.63
N LEU A 41 17.56 -1.70 -9.64
CA LEU A 41 16.28 -2.14 -9.07
C LEU A 41 15.60 -3.23 -9.91
N GLU A 42 15.72 -3.15 -11.24
CA GLU A 42 15.20 -4.18 -12.16
C GLU A 42 16.01 -5.48 -12.02
N SER A 43 17.34 -5.37 -11.86
CA SER A 43 18.22 -6.52 -11.59
C SER A 43 17.95 -7.18 -10.24
N LEU A 44 17.65 -6.40 -9.20
CA LEU A 44 17.28 -6.92 -7.86
C LEU A 44 15.91 -7.62 -7.88
N PHE A 45 14.98 -7.15 -8.71
CA PHE A 45 13.69 -7.79 -8.89
C PHE A 45 13.82 -9.16 -9.57
N ASP A 46 14.65 -9.27 -10.61
CA ASP A 46 14.93 -10.54 -11.30
C ASP A 46 15.68 -11.56 -10.40
N GLU A 47 16.60 -11.11 -9.54
CA GLU A 47 17.34 -11.99 -8.62
C GLU A 47 16.43 -12.60 -7.54
N ILE A 48 15.43 -11.86 -7.06
CA ILE A 48 14.49 -12.33 -6.04
C ILE A 48 13.43 -13.25 -6.64
N ALA A 49 12.96 -12.97 -7.86
CA ALA A 49 12.03 -13.83 -8.59
C ALA A 49 12.67 -15.20 -8.92
N ALA A 50 13.96 -15.23 -9.25
CA ALA A 50 14.70 -16.48 -9.50
C ALA A 50 14.90 -17.35 -8.23
N LYS A 51 14.65 -16.81 -7.04
CA LYS A 51 14.90 -17.48 -5.75
C LYS A 51 13.63 -17.95 -5.03
N GLY A 52 12.49 -18.01 -5.71
CA GLY A 52 11.23 -18.59 -5.21
C GLY A 52 11.35 -20.06 -4.78
N PRO A 53 10.54 -20.53 -3.82
CA PRO A 53 10.91 -21.59 -2.90
C PRO A 53 11.01 -22.97 -3.55
N ALA A 54 12.12 -23.65 -3.21
CA ALA A 54 12.31 -25.07 -3.47
C ALA A 54 11.20 -25.91 -2.82
N GLN A 55 10.39 -26.53 -3.68
CA GLN A 55 9.88 -27.89 -3.59
C GLN A 55 9.44 -28.41 -2.20
N ALA A 56 8.13 -28.32 -1.92
CA ALA A 56 7.45 -29.22 -0.99
C ALA A 56 6.38 -30.00 -1.76
N ALA A 57 6.65 -31.30 -1.97
CA ALA A 57 5.73 -32.24 -2.59
C ALA A 57 4.54 -32.56 -1.66
N PRO A 58 3.30 -32.73 -2.16
CA PRO A 58 2.26 -33.39 -1.38
C PRO A 58 2.39 -34.91 -1.53
N ALA A 59 2.45 -35.57 -0.37
CA ALA A 59 2.42 -37.02 -0.22
C ALA A 59 1.08 -37.59 -0.73
N ALA A 60 1.17 -38.58 -1.62
CA ALA A 60 0.06 -39.38 -2.08
C ALA A 60 -0.49 -40.25 -0.93
N ALA A 61 -1.73 -40.00 -0.52
CA ALA A 61 -2.51 -40.95 0.26
C ALA A 61 -3.20 -41.94 -0.70
N ALA A 62 -2.74 -43.19 -0.61
CA ALA A 62 -3.25 -44.33 -1.35
C ALA A 62 -4.69 -44.69 -0.94
N VAL A 63 -5.54 -44.98 -1.92
CA VAL A 63 -6.73 -45.81 -1.73
C VAL A 63 -6.64 -46.97 -2.72
N ALA A 64 -6.51 -48.18 -2.18
CA ALA A 64 -6.45 -49.44 -2.91
C ALA A 64 -7.83 -49.85 -3.47
N PRO A 65 -7.89 -50.69 -4.52
CA PRO A 65 -9.09 -50.95 -5.31
C PRO A 65 -9.95 -52.08 -4.73
N ALA A 66 -11.27 -51.94 -4.77
CA ALA A 66 -12.20 -53.04 -4.56
C ALA A 66 -12.74 -53.55 -5.91
N ALA A 67 -12.60 -54.85 -6.10
CA ALA A 67 -12.99 -55.65 -7.26
C ALA A 67 -14.53 -55.83 -7.42
N PRO A 68 -15.02 -56.35 -8.57
CA PRO A 68 -16.34 -56.05 -9.14
C PRO A 68 -17.40 -57.16 -8.96
N ALA A 69 -18.67 -56.81 -9.25
CA ALA A 69 -19.76 -57.60 -9.90
C ALA A 69 -21.14 -57.40 -9.22
N PRO A 70 -22.30 -57.67 -9.89
CA PRO A 70 -22.54 -57.94 -11.31
C PRO A 70 -23.64 -57.05 -11.95
N ALA A 71 -23.85 -57.30 -13.25
CA ALA A 71 -24.74 -56.60 -14.16
C ALA A 71 -26.26 -56.89 -13.99
N ALA A 72 -27.05 -55.85 -14.33
CA ALA A 72 -28.33 -55.84 -15.07
C ALA A 72 -29.59 -56.50 -14.45
N PRO A 73 -30.83 -56.06 -14.80
CA PRO A 73 -31.21 -55.39 -16.05
C PRO A 73 -32.12 -54.15 -15.95
N ALA A 74 -32.31 -53.55 -17.12
CA ALA A 74 -33.11 -52.38 -17.44
C ALA A 74 -34.59 -52.45 -17.02
N ALA A 75 -35.14 -51.30 -16.60
CA ALA A 75 -36.49 -50.89 -16.94
C ALA A 75 -36.60 -49.36 -16.84
N ALA A 76 -37.17 -48.78 -17.88
CA ALA A 76 -37.43 -47.36 -18.05
C ALA A 76 -38.33 -46.77 -16.95
N SER A 77 -38.11 -45.50 -16.62
CA SER A 77 -39.17 -44.47 -16.56
C SER A 77 -38.51 -43.10 -16.46
N ALA A 78 -38.87 -42.25 -17.41
CA ALA A 78 -38.56 -40.84 -17.43
C ALA A 78 -39.14 -40.14 -16.20
N GLU A 79 -38.39 -39.16 -15.68
CA GLU A 79 -38.85 -37.85 -15.17
C GLU A 79 -37.67 -37.22 -14.40
N ALA A 80 -36.87 -36.43 -15.11
CA ALA A 80 -35.91 -35.51 -14.51
C ALA A 80 -36.19 -34.14 -15.11
N GLY A 81 -36.45 -33.19 -14.21
CA GLY A 81 -37.18 -31.96 -14.49
C GLY A 81 -36.46 -30.96 -15.40
N ASP A 82 -37.32 -30.15 -16.04
CA ASP A 82 -37.08 -28.96 -16.87
C ASP A 82 -36.28 -27.84 -16.18
N GLY A 83 -35.11 -28.14 -15.61
CA GLY A 83 -34.19 -27.16 -15.02
C GLY A 83 -32.88 -26.97 -15.78
N GLN A 84 -32.44 -27.96 -16.59
CA GLN A 84 -31.12 -27.94 -17.24
C GLN A 84 -31.13 -27.49 -18.70
N ALA A 85 -32.28 -27.56 -19.38
CA ALA A 85 -32.37 -27.14 -20.79
C ALA A 85 -32.37 -25.61 -20.94
N ASN A 86 -32.96 -24.88 -19.98
CA ASN A 86 -33.08 -23.42 -20.07
C ASN A 86 -31.75 -22.72 -19.76
N ASP A 87 -31.00 -23.21 -18.76
CA ASP A 87 -29.65 -22.73 -18.45
C ASP A 87 -28.70 -22.91 -19.64
N GLY A 88 -28.72 -24.10 -20.30
CA GLY A 88 -27.91 -24.35 -21.49
C GLY A 88 -28.18 -23.36 -22.64
N THR A 89 -29.45 -23.05 -22.90
CA THR A 89 -29.82 -22.08 -23.94
C THR A 89 -29.46 -20.63 -23.57
N MET A 90 -29.46 -20.30 -22.28
CA MET A 90 -29.03 -18.99 -21.77
C MET A 90 -27.51 -18.83 -21.88
N PHE A 91 -26.73 -19.85 -21.49
CA PHE A 91 -25.29 -19.88 -21.65
C PHE A 91 -24.86 -19.91 -23.13
N GLU A 92 -25.59 -20.60 -24.01
CA GLU A 92 -25.33 -20.58 -25.47
C GLU A 92 -25.62 -19.20 -26.09
N ARG A 93 -26.73 -18.56 -25.72
CA ARG A 93 -27.01 -17.18 -26.17
C ARG A 93 -26.00 -16.19 -25.63
N LEU A 94 -25.64 -16.29 -24.35
CA LEU A 94 -24.62 -15.45 -23.72
C LEU A 94 -23.26 -15.67 -24.41
N GLY A 95 -22.89 -16.92 -24.69
CA GLY A 95 -21.69 -17.27 -25.44
C GLY A 95 -21.69 -16.68 -26.85
N GLY A 96 -22.83 -16.70 -27.56
CA GLY A 96 -22.98 -16.06 -28.86
C GLY A 96 -22.83 -14.54 -28.82
N ILE A 97 -23.42 -13.89 -27.81
CA ILE A 97 -23.32 -12.44 -27.61
C ILE A 97 -21.88 -12.04 -27.25
N VAL A 98 -21.22 -12.77 -26.35
CA VAL A 98 -19.82 -12.53 -25.96
C VAL A 98 -18.88 -12.72 -27.15
N ARG A 99 -19.13 -13.71 -28.01
CA ARG A 99 -18.33 -13.94 -29.22
C ARG A 99 -18.53 -12.85 -30.26
N LEU A 100 -19.77 -12.39 -30.47
CA LEU A 100 -20.07 -11.26 -31.35
C LEU A 100 -19.43 -9.96 -30.85
N LEU A 101 -19.49 -9.70 -29.53
CA LEU A 101 -18.83 -8.57 -28.89
C LEU A 101 -17.32 -8.64 -29.06
N HIS A 102 -16.72 -9.79 -28.77
CA HIS A 102 -15.28 -10.03 -28.93
C HIS A 102 -14.83 -9.87 -30.40
N ASP A 103 -15.56 -10.44 -31.34
CA ASP A 103 -15.24 -10.33 -32.78
C ASP A 103 -15.39 -8.88 -33.26
N SER A 104 -16.39 -8.13 -32.76
CA SER A 104 -16.55 -6.70 -33.05
C SER A 104 -15.41 -5.86 -32.45
N LEU A 105 -15.03 -6.10 -31.18
CA LEU A 105 -13.89 -5.43 -30.53
C LEU A 105 -12.56 -5.72 -31.23
N ARG A 106 -12.40 -6.94 -31.75
CA ARG A 106 -11.23 -7.35 -32.52
C ARG A 106 -11.20 -6.74 -33.92
N GLU A 107 -12.33 -6.65 -34.59
CA GLU A 107 -12.46 -6.03 -35.92
C GLU A 107 -12.21 -4.50 -35.85
N LEU A 108 -12.54 -3.87 -34.73
CA LEU A 108 -12.24 -2.47 -34.44
C LEU A 108 -10.80 -2.23 -33.90
N GLY A 109 -10.04 -3.28 -33.60
CA GLY A 109 -8.65 -3.19 -33.15
C GLY A 109 -8.43 -2.94 -31.65
N TYR A 110 -9.49 -2.96 -30.83
CA TYR A 110 -9.43 -2.67 -29.38
C TYR A 110 -9.13 -3.89 -28.51
N ASP A 111 -9.14 -5.11 -29.07
CA ASP A 111 -8.80 -6.35 -28.36
C ASP A 111 -7.43 -6.27 -27.65
N LYS A 112 -6.46 -5.64 -28.30
CA LYS A 112 -5.13 -5.42 -27.73
C LYS A 112 -5.15 -4.42 -26.57
N ALA A 113 -5.85 -3.29 -26.72
CA ALA A 113 -5.96 -2.25 -25.70
C ALA A 113 -6.68 -2.75 -24.44
N LEU A 114 -7.75 -3.55 -24.60
CA LEU A 114 -8.47 -4.15 -23.48
C LEU A 114 -7.64 -5.22 -22.76
N THR A 115 -6.90 -6.04 -23.51
CA THR A 115 -5.97 -7.02 -22.93
C THR A 115 -4.83 -6.32 -22.17
N GLU A 116 -4.30 -5.22 -22.71
CA GLU A 116 -3.27 -4.41 -22.07
C GLU A 116 -3.78 -3.72 -20.81
N ALA A 117 -4.98 -3.13 -20.85
CA ALA A 117 -5.65 -2.57 -19.68
C ALA A 117 -5.89 -3.61 -18.59
N SER A 118 -6.35 -4.81 -18.96
CA SER A 118 -6.51 -5.92 -18.01
C SER A 118 -5.18 -6.32 -17.36
N SER A 119 -4.09 -6.39 -18.13
CA SER A 119 -2.76 -6.70 -17.60
C SER A 119 -2.25 -5.62 -16.65
N GLN A 120 -2.50 -4.36 -17.00
CA GLN A 120 -2.12 -3.20 -16.19
C GLN A 120 -2.88 -3.16 -14.86
N ILE A 121 -4.17 -3.49 -14.85
CA ILE A 121 -4.97 -3.60 -13.61
C ILE A 121 -4.39 -4.68 -12.69
N MET A 122 -3.99 -5.83 -13.23
CA MET A 122 -3.37 -6.89 -12.44
C MET A 122 -2.02 -6.47 -11.85
N ASP A 123 -1.16 -5.79 -12.62
CA ASP A 123 0.10 -5.22 -12.10
C ASP A 123 -0.17 -4.19 -10.99
N ALA A 124 -1.20 -3.34 -11.14
CA ALA A 124 -1.59 -2.40 -10.11
C ALA A 124 -2.08 -3.11 -8.82
N GLN A 125 -2.82 -4.22 -8.95
CA GLN A 125 -3.23 -5.03 -7.82
C GLN A 125 -2.03 -5.64 -7.08
N ASP A 126 -1.10 -6.27 -7.81
CA ASP A 126 0.09 -6.89 -7.23
C ASP A 126 0.93 -5.85 -6.47
N ARG A 127 1.04 -4.63 -7.01
CA ARG A 127 1.70 -3.50 -6.34
C ARG A 127 1.01 -3.10 -5.04
N LEU A 128 -0.33 -3.01 -5.03
CA LEU A 128 -1.08 -2.69 -3.82
C LEU A 128 -0.95 -3.77 -2.75
N GLU A 129 -0.90 -5.05 -3.15
CA GLU A 129 -0.65 -6.17 -2.24
C GLU A 129 0.77 -6.13 -1.65
N TYR A 130 1.77 -5.78 -2.47
CA TYR A 130 3.13 -5.57 -1.99
C TYR A 130 3.22 -4.39 -1.02
N VAL A 131 2.50 -3.28 -1.29
CA VAL A 131 2.38 -2.16 -0.34
C VAL A 131 1.81 -2.64 1.00
N ALA A 132 0.71 -3.41 0.98
CA ALA A 132 0.12 -3.95 2.20
C ALA A 132 1.14 -4.79 3.00
N THR A 133 1.88 -5.67 2.31
CA THR A 133 2.93 -6.49 2.92
C THR A 133 4.05 -5.64 3.55
N LEU A 134 4.54 -4.62 2.85
CA LEU A 134 5.58 -3.72 3.37
C LEU A 134 5.09 -2.93 4.59
N THR A 135 3.85 -2.45 4.56
CA THR A 135 3.28 -1.70 5.68
C THR A 135 3.12 -2.58 6.93
N GLU A 136 2.73 -3.85 6.76
CA GLU A 136 2.65 -4.81 7.85
C GLU A 136 4.03 -5.13 8.43
N GLN A 137 5.04 -5.36 7.58
CA GLN A 137 6.42 -5.61 8.03
C GLN A 137 6.99 -4.43 8.80
N ALA A 138 6.79 -3.20 8.32
CA ALA A 138 7.23 -1.99 9.00
C ALA A 138 6.54 -1.82 10.36
N ALA A 139 5.22 -2.01 10.42
CA ALA A 139 4.46 -1.93 11.67
C ALA A 139 4.94 -2.99 12.69
N ASN A 140 5.11 -4.23 12.25
CA ASN A 140 5.62 -5.32 13.09
C ASN A 140 7.03 -5.02 13.61
N LYS A 141 7.92 -4.49 12.77
CA LYS A 141 9.27 -4.11 13.19
C LYS A 141 9.25 -3.03 14.27
N VAL A 142 8.46 -1.97 14.08
CA VAL A 142 8.32 -0.89 15.08
C VAL A 142 7.74 -1.42 16.39
N LEU A 143 6.69 -2.25 16.34
CA LEU A 143 6.08 -2.84 17.53
C LEU A 143 7.04 -3.73 18.29
N ASN A 144 7.78 -4.62 17.60
CA ASN A 144 8.76 -5.50 18.23
C ASN A 144 9.88 -4.71 18.91
N THR A 145 10.41 -3.68 18.25
CA THR A 145 11.45 -2.81 18.83
C THR A 145 10.92 -2.09 20.08
N LEU A 146 9.63 -1.72 20.10
CA LEU A 146 8.99 -1.08 21.25
C LEU A 146 8.71 -2.06 22.40
N ASP A 147 8.29 -3.28 22.10
CA ASP A 147 8.03 -4.35 23.06
C ASP A 147 9.32 -4.75 23.80
N ASP A 148 10.46 -4.75 23.11
CA ASP A 148 11.78 -4.91 23.73
C ASP A 148 12.21 -3.63 24.47
N GLY A 149 11.83 -2.48 23.91
CA GLY A 149 12.01 -1.11 24.37
C GLY A 149 11.61 -0.85 25.81
N MET A 150 10.31 -0.92 26.03
CA MET A 150 9.61 -0.46 27.22
C MET A 150 10.06 -1.16 28.52
N PRO A 151 10.23 -2.50 28.57
CA PRO A 151 10.63 -3.17 29.81
C PRO A 151 12.01 -2.72 30.31
N ALA A 152 12.94 -2.46 29.39
CA ALA A 152 14.28 -1.98 29.75
C ALA A 152 14.22 -0.57 30.36
N GLN A 153 13.39 0.32 29.81
CA GLN A 153 13.15 1.65 30.35
C GLN A 153 12.46 1.61 31.72
N ASP A 154 11.49 0.72 31.91
CA ASP A 154 10.82 0.53 33.20
C ASP A 154 11.80 0.09 34.30
N VAL A 155 12.72 -0.84 33.98
CA VAL A 155 13.76 -1.27 34.92
C VAL A 155 14.69 -0.10 35.27
N LEU A 156 15.09 0.69 34.28
CA LEU A 156 15.96 1.85 34.50
C LEU A 156 15.26 2.91 35.36
N SER A 157 13.99 3.20 35.08
CA SER A 157 13.15 4.15 35.82
C SER A 157 12.98 3.73 37.29
N LYS A 158 12.69 2.44 37.54
CA LYS A 158 12.59 1.90 38.90
C LYS A 158 13.90 2.04 39.66
N LYS A 159 15.04 1.69 39.05
CA LYS A 159 16.37 1.86 39.66
C LYS A 159 16.71 3.32 39.93
N SER A 160 16.31 4.24 39.04
CA SER A 160 16.51 5.66 39.23
C SER A 160 15.78 6.18 40.47
N LYS A 161 14.50 5.78 40.65
CA LYS A 161 13.70 6.15 41.82
C LYS A 161 14.26 5.57 43.11
N GLU A 162 14.65 4.29 43.10
CA GLU A 162 15.31 3.66 44.24
C GLU A 162 16.60 4.39 44.64
N MET A 163 17.40 4.81 43.64
CA MET A 163 18.61 5.58 43.86
C MET A 163 18.30 6.94 44.50
N GLU A 164 17.29 7.66 43.99
CA GLU A 164 16.81 8.93 44.53
C GLU A 164 16.40 8.81 46.00
N ASP A 165 15.58 7.81 46.35
CA ASP A 165 15.12 7.57 47.73
C ASP A 165 16.29 7.28 48.68
N ARG A 166 17.27 6.49 48.23
CA ARG A 166 18.46 6.14 49.04
C ARG A 166 19.37 7.35 49.24
N TRP A 167 19.53 8.20 48.24
CA TRP A 167 20.26 9.47 48.38
C TRP A 167 19.52 10.44 49.30
N ALA A 168 18.19 10.53 49.22
CA ALA A 168 17.40 11.34 50.15
C ALA A 168 17.60 10.89 51.61
N ALA A 169 17.54 9.59 51.88
CA ALA A 169 17.79 9.04 53.21
C ALA A 169 19.19 9.36 53.75
N LEU A 170 20.21 9.39 52.87
CA LEU A 170 21.56 9.83 53.24
C LEU A 170 21.58 11.29 53.70
N PHE A 171 20.95 12.19 52.93
CA PHE A 171 20.89 13.62 53.25
C PHE A 171 20.06 13.94 54.49
N GLU A 172 19.10 13.07 54.83
CA GLU A 172 18.35 13.13 56.10
C GLU A 172 19.13 12.55 57.29
N GLY A 173 20.35 12.05 57.09
CA GLY A 173 21.21 11.48 58.13
C GLY A 173 20.74 10.11 58.62
N LYS A 174 19.93 9.39 57.83
CA LYS A 174 19.36 8.08 58.20
C LYS A 174 20.25 6.89 57.82
N LEU A 175 21.37 7.13 57.12
CA LEU A 175 22.30 6.08 56.67
C LEU A 175 23.56 6.00 57.53
N SER A 176 24.04 4.78 57.74
CA SER A 176 25.36 4.49 58.27
C SER A 176 26.47 4.65 57.22
N ILE A 177 27.73 4.68 57.68
CA ILE A 177 28.91 4.78 56.82
C ILE A 177 29.05 3.54 55.90
N GLU A 178 28.64 2.35 56.36
CA GLU A 178 28.67 1.14 55.52
C GLU A 178 27.63 1.21 54.42
N GLU A 179 26.40 1.62 54.73
CA GLU A 179 25.33 1.81 53.74
C GLU A 179 25.68 2.90 52.72
N PHE A 180 26.37 3.96 53.15
CA PHE A 180 26.89 4.98 52.24
C PHE A 180 27.90 4.41 51.23
N LYS A 181 28.83 3.56 51.66
CA LYS A 181 29.80 2.92 50.74
C LYS A 181 29.11 2.04 49.72
N VAL A 182 28.07 1.31 50.14
CA VAL A 182 27.24 0.50 49.23
C VAL A 182 26.49 1.40 48.25
N LEU A 183 25.83 2.48 48.72
CA LEU A 183 25.15 3.44 47.87
C LEU A 183 26.07 4.10 46.82
N ALA A 184 27.30 4.44 47.19
CA ALA A 184 28.29 4.99 46.27
C ALA A 184 28.70 3.97 45.19
N GLY A 185 28.85 2.69 45.57
CA GLY A 185 29.10 1.59 44.64
C GLY A 185 27.92 1.37 43.67
N ASP A 186 26.71 1.31 44.20
CA ASP A 186 25.48 1.13 43.43
C ASP A 186 25.24 2.32 42.49
N SER A 187 25.57 3.55 42.91
CA SER A 187 25.48 4.75 42.06
C SER A 187 26.40 4.66 40.85
N ARG A 188 27.62 4.15 41.03
CA ARG A 188 28.56 3.92 39.92
C ARG A 188 28.04 2.84 38.96
N ALA A 189 27.51 1.75 39.50
CA ALA A 189 26.91 0.68 38.69
C ALA A 189 25.66 1.17 37.93
N PHE A 190 24.83 2.00 38.57
CA PHE A 190 23.67 2.62 37.94
C PHE A 190 24.08 3.54 36.79
N ALA A 191 25.12 4.37 36.95
CA ALA A 191 25.63 5.22 35.88
C ALA A 191 26.12 4.42 34.66
N GLN A 192 26.74 3.25 34.89
CA GLN A 192 27.10 2.33 33.80
C GLN A 192 25.86 1.75 33.11
N ALA A 193 24.87 1.29 33.89
CA ALA A 193 23.62 0.77 33.36
C ALA A 193 22.84 1.83 32.55
N VAL A 194 22.83 3.09 32.98
CA VAL A 194 22.24 4.20 32.20
C VAL A 194 22.94 4.37 30.86
N SER A 195 24.28 4.30 30.84
CA SER A 195 25.06 4.44 29.61
C SER A 195 24.75 3.30 28.63
N GLU A 196 24.72 2.06 29.12
CA GLU A 196 24.38 0.87 28.32
C GLU A 196 22.94 0.94 27.78
N ALA A 197 21.98 1.30 28.63
CA ALA A 197 20.58 1.46 28.23
C ALA A 197 20.40 2.57 27.18
N THR A 198 21.17 3.66 27.28
CA THR A 198 21.11 4.77 26.32
C THR A 198 21.64 4.35 24.95
N GLU A 199 22.74 3.60 24.88
CA GLU A 199 23.25 3.06 23.60
C GLU A 199 22.28 2.03 23.00
N ALA A 200 21.68 1.16 23.83
CA ALA A 200 20.65 0.23 23.38
C ALA A 200 19.41 0.97 22.85
N GLU A 201 18.97 2.02 23.52
CA GLU A 201 17.84 2.84 23.08
C GLU A 201 18.13 3.55 21.76
N LYS A 202 19.35 4.08 21.59
CA LYS A 202 19.79 4.66 20.32
C LYS A 202 19.74 3.64 19.18
N ALA A 203 20.16 2.39 19.42
CA ALA A 203 20.08 1.33 18.42
C ALA A 203 18.62 1.04 18.02
N ARG A 204 17.69 0.98 19.00
CA ARG A 204 16.25 0.81 18.76
C ARG A 204 15.66 1.95 17.94
N LEU A 205 16.03 3.20 18.23
CA LEU A 205 15.58 4.36 17.45
C LEU A 205 16.08 4.29 16.00
N LEU A 206 17.30 3.79 15.76
CA LEU A 206 17.82 3.54 14.41
C LEU A 206 17.07 2.41 13.69
N GLU A 207 16.70 1.34 14.41
CA GLU A 207 15.86 0.27 13.84
C GLU A 207 14.47 0.75 13.44
N ILE A 208 13.84 1.59 14.26
CA ILE A 208 12.55 2.24 13.95
C ILE A 208 12.70 3.16 12.74
N MET A 209 13.79 3.94 12.67
CA MET A 209 14.06 4.81 11.52
C MET A 209 14.19 3.98 10.22
N MET A 210 14.96 2.90 10.22
CA MET A 210 15.05 2.01 9.05
C MET A 210 13.72 1.33 8.72
N ALA A 211 12.87 1.09 9.71
CA ALA A 211 11.54 0.53 9.46
C ALA A 211 10.66 1.51 8.66
N GLN A 212 10.96 2.81 8.65
CA GLN A 212 10.20 3.84 7.94
C GLN A 212 10.48 3.89 6.42
N ASP A 213 11.54 3.24 5.94
CA ASP A 213 11.90 3.19 4.51
C ASP A 213 10.76 2.63 3.63
N PHE A 214 9.83 1.85 4.23
CA PHE A 214 8.61 1.41 3.56
C PHE A 214 7.79 2.58 2.99
N GLN A 215 7.86 3.77 3.60
CA GLN A 215 7.08 4.93 3.20
C GLN A 215 7.52 5.49 1.84
N ASP A 216 8.83 5.50 1.56
CA ASP A 216 9.35 5.91 0.25
C ASP A 216 8.95 4.88 -0.82
N ILE A 217 9.22 3.60 -0.56
CA ILE A 217 8.89 2.51 -1.46
C ILE A 217 7.38 2.49 -1.76
N THR A 218 6.56 2.58 -0.71
CA THR A 218 5.09 2.62 -0.83
C THR A 218 4.63 3.84 -1.61
N GLY A 219 5.22 5.02 -1.36
CA GLY A 219 4.89 6.24 -2.11
C GLY A 219 5.17 6.11 -3.61
N GLN A 220 6.31 5.50 -3.97
CA GLN A 220 6.65 5.22 -5.36
C GLN A 220 5.69 4.22 -6.00
N LEU A 221 5.33 3.14 -5.29
CA LEU A 221 4.39 2.15 -5.80
C LEU A 221 2.99 2.73 -6.00
N ILE A 222 2.48 3.48 -5.03
CA ILE A 222 1.18 4.15 -5.16
C ILE A 222 1.19 5.11 -6.35
N LYS A 223 2.27 5.87 -6.57
CA LYS A 223 2.39 6.76 -7.73
C LYS A 223 2.35 6.00 -9.06
N LYS A 224 2.97 4.81 -9.13
CA LYS A 224 2.89 3.93 -10.31
C LYS A 224 1.47 3.42 -10.51
N VAL A 225 0.81 2.93 -9.45
CA VAL A 225 -0.60 2.49 -9.48
C VAL A 225 -1.51 3.62 -9.98
N VAL A 226 -1.36 4.84 -9.46
CA VAL A 226 -2.15 6.01 -9.92
C VAL A 226 -1.93 6.28 -11.41
N THR A 227 -0.68 6.19 -11.88
CA THR A 227 -0.39 6.36 -13.32
C THR A 227 -1.07 5.28 -14.15
N ILE A 228 -0.98 4.02 -13.73
CA ILE A 228 -1.61 2.89 -14.40
C ILE A 228 -3.13 3.08 -14.47
N THR A 229 -3.77 3.41 -13.34
CA THR A 229 -5.22 3.65 -13.29
C THR A 229 -5.63 4.77 -14.25
N LYS A 230 -4.86 5.86 -14.32
CA LYS A 230 -5.13 6.96 -15.27
C LYS A 230 -5.00 6.52 -16.73
N THR A 231 -4.02 5.68 -17.05
CA THR A 231 -3.85 5.15 -18.41
C THR A 231 -5.04 4.26 -18.79
N VAL A 232 -5.43 3.33 -17.91
CA VAL A 232 -6.59 2.46 -18.11
C VAL A 232 -7.88 3.26 -18.27
N GLU A 233 -8.08 4.27 -17.42
CA GLU A 233 -9.21 5.18 -17.48
C GLU A 233 -9.30 5.90 -18.84
N GLN A 234 -8.18 6.42 -19.34
CA GLN A 234 -8.11 7.11 -20.64
C GLN A 234 -8.42 6.17 -21.82
N GLU A 235 -7.86 4.95 -21.81
CA GLU A 235 -8.13 3.94 -22.85
C GLU A 235 -9.60 3.53 -22.88
N LEU A 236 -10.20 3.30 -21.71
CA LEU A 236 -11.63 2.97 -21.61
C LEU A 236 -12.53 4.15 -22.00
N ALA A 237 -12.17 5.37 -21.59
CA ALA A 237 -12.86 6.59 -21.99
C ALA A 237 -12.82 6.80 -23.52
N GLN A 238 -11.67 6.55 -24.13
CA GLN A 238 -11.51 6.64 -25.58
C GLN A 238 -12.35 5.57 -26.30
N LEU A 239 -12.36 4.33 -25.81
CA LEU A 239 -13.22 3.26 -26.33
C LEU A 239 -14.70 3.64 -26.25
N LEU A 240 -15.13 4.28 -25.16
CA LEU A 240 -16.50 4.78 -25.03
C LEU A 240 -16.81 5.93 -25.99
N LYS A 241 -15.88 6.87 -26.21
CA LYS A 241 -16.02 7.95 -27.21
C LYS A 241 -16.19 7.38 -28.62
N ASP A 242 -15.34 6.43 -28.99
CA ASP A 242 -15.32 5.86 -30.34
C ASP A 242 -16.60 5.06 -30.65
N ASN A 243 -17.19 4.43 -29.62
CA ASN A 243 -18.42 3.65 -29.72
C ASN A 243 -19.69 4.40 -29.30
N ALA A 244 -19.60 5.70 -29.00
CA ALA A 244 -20.78 6.48 -28.64
C ALA A 244 -21.72 6.66 -29.85
N PRO A 245 -23.05 6.58 -29.67
CA PRO A 245 -24.02 6.78 -30.74
C PRO A 245 -23.88 8.19 -31.37
N ALA A 246 -24.22 8.32 -32.66
CA ALA A 246 -23.97 9.54 -33.45
C ALA A 246 -24.50 10.82 -32.79
N ASP A 247 -25.70 10.78 -32.19
CA ASP A 247 -26.30 11.89 -31.42
C ASP A 247 -25.45 12.33 -30.22
N LYS A 248 -24.72 11.41 -29.57
CA LYS A 248 -23.82 11.72 -28.45
C LYS A 248 -22.44 12.17 -28.93
N ARG A 249 -21.93 11.60 -30.03
CA ARG A 249 -20.66 12.03 -30.66
C ARG A 249 -20.70 13.47 -31.12
N GLU A 250 -21.81 13.93 -31.72
CA GLU A 250 -21.95 15.33 -32.15
C GLU A 250 -21.97 16.29 -30.96
N ARG A 251 -22.60 15.91 -29.85
CA ARG A 251 -22.61 16.71 -28.60
C ARG A 251 -21.23 16.78 -27.94
N LEU A 252 -20.50 15.67 -27.92
CA LEU A 252 -19.13 15.61 -27.39
C LEU A 252 -18.16 16.45 -28.24
N ALA A 253 -18.27 16.38 -29.57
CA ALA A 253 -17.45 17.16 -30.49
C ALA A 253 -17.73 18.67 -30.39
N GLN A 254 -18.99 19.08 -30.20
CA GLN A 254 -19.34 20.49 -29.99
C GLN A 254 -18.74 21.04 -28.68
N LYS A 255 -18.74 20.26 -27.60
CA LYS A 255 -18.22 20.65 -26.29
C LYS A 255 -16.68 20.68 -26.24
N GLU A 256 -15.99 19.79 -26.98
CA GLU A 256 -14.53 19.84 -27.13
C GLU A 256 -14.07 21.12 -27.85
N VAL A 257 -14.80 21.57 -28.87
CA VAL A 257 -14.54 22.86 -29.55
C VAL A 257 -14.76 24.04 -28.60
N GLU A 258 -15.84 24.02 -27.81
CA GLU A 258 -16.15 25.06 -26.80
C GLU A 258 -15.06 25.12 -25.69
N LYS A 259 -14.57 23.96 -25.24
CA LYS A 259 -13.51 23.86 -24.21
C LYS A 259 -12.15 24.35 -24.72
N VAL A 260 -11.82 24.12 -25.99
CA VAL A 260 -10.60 24.64 -26.64
C VAL A 260 -10.65 26.16 -26.83
N GLU A 261 -11.81 26.72 -27.14
CA GLU A 261 -12.01 28.18 -27.21
C GLU A 261 -11.87 28.85 -25.83
N LEU A 262 -12.35 28.21 -24.76
CA LEU A 262 -12.22 28.69 -23.37
C LEU A 262 -10.78 28.58 -22.82
N MET A 263 -9.97 27.66 -23.34
CA MET A 263 -8.55 27.50 -22.97
C MET A 263 -7.60 28.48 -23.68
N SER A 264 -8.10 29.30 -24.61
CA SER A 264 -7.31 30.30 -25.34
C SER A 264 -7.09 31.62 -24.56
N GLY A 265 -7.41 31.65 -23.26
CA GLY A 265 -7.07 32.75 -22.34
C GLY A 265 -5.71 32.56 -21.63
N PRO A 266 -5.10 33.63 -21.06
CA PRO A 266 -3.78 33.55 -20.44
C PRO A 266 -3.71 32.51 -19.31
N SER A 267 -2.71 31.64 -19.40
CA SER A 267 -2.64 30.29 -18.82
C SER A 267 -2.59 30.20 -17.30
N ALA A 268 -3.28 29.20 -16.76
CA ALA A 268 -3.06 28.60 -15.43
C ALA A 268 -2.66 27.12 -15.60
N PRO A 269 -1.95 26.50 -14.62
CA PRO A 269 -1.13 25.30 -14.85
C PRO A 269 -1.96 24.03 -15.13
N THR A 270 -1.58 23.35 -16.21
CA THR A 270 -2.37 22.38 -17.01
C THR A 270 -2.39 20.95 -16.47
N VAL A 271 -2.09 20.70 -15.20
CA VAL A 271 -1.90 19.32 -14.70
C VAL A 271 -3.11 18.77 -13.92
N ALA A 272 -4.07 19.62 -13.54
CA ALA A 272 -5.24 19.20 -12.76
C ALA A 272 -6.51 18.94 -13.60
N LEU A 273 -6.52 19.23 -14.91
CA LEU A 273 -7.76 19.30 -15.70
C LEU A 273 -8.11 18.04 -16.52
N SER A 274 -7.26 17.01 -16.51
CA SER A 274 -7.50 15.79 -17.28
C SER A 274 -8.43 14.79 -16.57
N GLN A 275 -8.54 14.82 -15.25
CA GLN A 275 -9.38 13.89 -14.49
C GLN A 275 -10.85 14.33 -14.50
N ASP A 276 -11.14 15.61 -14.25
CA ASP A 276 -12.50 16.18 -14.41
C ASP A 276 -13.06 15.94 -15.82
N SER A 277 -12.19 15.85 -16.84
CA SER A 277 -12.63 15.64 -18.22
C SER A 277 -13.12 14.23 -18.54
N VAL A 278 -12.70 13.22 -17.78
CA VAL A 278 -13.20 11.85 -17.95
C VAL A 278 -14.51 11.68 -17.19
N ASP A 279 -14.61 12.23 -15.98
CA ASP A 279 -15.87 12.22 -15.21
C ASP A 279 -16.99 12.99 -15.93
N ASP A 280 -16.68 14.16 -16.52
CA ASP A 280 -17.61 14.92 -17.36
C ASP A 280 -18.09 14.12 -18.58
N LEU A 281 -17.20 13.33 -19.18
CA LEU A 281 -17.49 12.48 -20.34
C LEU A 281 -18.42 11.32 -19.95
N LEU A 282 -18.17 10.68 -18.81
CA LEU A 282 -19.01 9.61 -18.28
C LEU A 282 -20.41 10.12 -17.95
N ALA A 283 -20.52 11.30 -17.33
CA ALA A 283 -21.79 11.95 -17.03
C ALA A 283 -22.60 12.27 -18.30
N ASP A 284 -21.96 12.75 -19.37
CA ASP A 284 -22.60 13.02 -20.66
C ASP A 284 -23.04 11.72 -21.39
N LEU A 285 -22.30 10.62 -21.18
CA LEU A 285 -22.70 9.29 -21.66
C LEU A 285 -23.81 8.68 -20.81
N GLY A 286 -24.10 9.22 -19.62
CA GLY A 286 -25.21 8.84 -18.75
C GLY A 286 -24.85 7.72 -17.75
N PHE A 287 -23.58 7.61 -17.37
CA PHE A 287 -23.07 6.73 -16.31
C PHE A 287 -22.89 7.49 -14.99
#